data_AF-A0A929TYL1-F1
#
_entry.id   AF-A0A929TYL1-F1
#
_cell.length_a   1.000
_cell.length_b   1.000
_cell.length_c   1.000
_cell.angle_alpha   90.00
_cell.angle_beta   90.00
_cell.angle_gamma   90.00
#
_symmetry.space_group_name_H-M   'P 1'
#
loop_
_entity.id
_entity.type
_entity.pdbx_description
1 polymer ?
#
loop_
_entity_poly.entity_id
_entity_poly.type
_entity_poly.pdbx_seq_one_letter_code
_entity_poly.pdbx_strand_id
1 'polypeptide(L)' 'MKKDASDIPEIAVEDAWREAVYRESRDENGNLTFLSFSEGKELLRDMTVIDVITGERKKIGDIQI' A
#
# COMPACT_ATOMS: atom_id res chain seq x y z
N MET A 1 12.07 -29.16 -12.52
CA MET A 1 12.72 -28.12 -13.36
C MET A 1 12.97 -26.91 -12.48
N LYS A 2 14.20 -26.39 -12.45
CA LYS A 2 14.49 -25.09 -11.83
C LYS A 2 14.06 -24.03 -12.84
N LYS A 3 13.32 -23.01 -12.37
CA LYS A 3 12.99 -21.85 -13.20
C LYS A 3 14.21 -20.93 -13.22
N ASP A 4 14.63 -20.52 -14.41
CA ASP A 4 15.72 -19.57 -14.60
C ASP A 4 15.14 -18.16 -14.85
N ALA A 5 15.96 -17.12 -14.70
CA ALA A 5 15.51 -15.73 -14.88
C ALA A 5 14.93 -15.46 -16.29
N SER A 6 15.32 -16.27 -17.27
CA SER A 6 14.79 -16.29 -18.65
C SER A 6 13.35 -16.83 -18.77
N ASP A 7 12.79 -17.43 -17.73
CA ASP A 7 11.40 -17.92 -17.70
C ASP A 7 10.41 -16.86 -17.20
N ILE A 8 10.88 -15.65 -16.88
CA ILE A 8 10.03 -14.54 -16.43
C ILE A 8 9.45 -13.86 -17.68
N PRO A 9 8.12 -13.80 -17.84
CA PRO A 9 7.51 -13.13 -18.98
C PRO A 9 7.88 -11.64 -18.98
N GLU A 10 8.22 -11.12 -20.15
CA GLU A 10 8.35 -9.68 -20.37
C GLU A 10 6.97 -9.02 -20.20
N ILE A 11 6.90 -8.02 -19.34
CA ILE A 11 5.67 -7.25 -19.09
C ILE A 11 5.98 -5.77 -19.25
N ALA A 12 5.03 -5.00 -19.78
CA ALA A 12 5.16 -3.56 -19.86
C ALA A 12 5.16 -2.95 -18.44
N VAL A 13 5.80 -1.79 -18.28
CA VAL A 13 5.87 -1.11 -16.98
C VAL A 13 4.49 -0.75 -16.45
N GLU A 14 3.57 -0.35 -17.34
CA GLU A 14 2.16 -0.13 -16.99
C GLU A 14 1.44 -1.37 -16.44
N ASP A 15 1.77 -2.57 -16.92
CA ASP A 15 1.18 -3.83 -16.44
C ASP A 15 1.85 -4.33 -15.14
N ALA A 16 3.08 -3.88 -14.90
CA ALA A 16 3.82 -4.16 -13.67
C ALA A 16 3.40 -3.24 -12.51
N TRP A 17 2.84 -2.06 -12.82
CA TRP A 17 2.40 -1.10 -11.82
C TRP A 17 1.16 -1.63 -11.10
N ARG A 18 1.36 -2.01 -9.83
CA ARG A 18 0.27 -2.37 -8.93
C ARG A 18 0.18 -1.36 -7.82
N GLU A 19 -1.00 -0.77 -7.67
CA GLU A 19 -1.30 0.11 -6.56
C GLU A 19 -1.22 -0.69 -5.24
N ALA A 20 -0.62 -0.10 -4.22
CA ALA A 20 -0.49 -0.75 -2.92
C ALA A 20 -1.88 -0.90 -2.28
N VAL A 21 -2.22 -2.14 -1.94
CA VAL A 21 -3.50 -2.48 -1.35
C VAL A 21 -3.33 -2.62 0.16
N TYR A 22 -4.19 -1.97 0.94
CA TYR A 22 -4.13 -2.01 2.40
C TYR A 22 -5.16 -2.97 2.99
N ARG A 23 -4.75 -3.65 4.08
CA ARG A 23 -5.55 -4.46 5.01
C ARG A 23 -6.49 -5.49 4.37
N GLU A 24 -6.15 -6.76 4.52
CA GLU A 24 -7.10 -7.86 4.32
C GLU A 24 -8.23 -7.75 5.35
N SER A 25 -9.45 -7.56 4.89
CA SER A 25 -10.64 -7.71 5.73
C SER A 25 -11.69 -8.53 4.98
N ARG A 26 -12.80 -8.86 5.67
CA ARG A 26 -13.93 -9.50 5.03
C ARG A 26 -15.09 -8.52 4.98
N ASP A 27 -15.77 -8.49 3.84
CA ASP A 27 -17.03 -7.76 3.72
C ASP A 27 -18.14 -8.42 4.56
N GLU A 28 -19.34 -7.83 4.56
CA GLU A 28 -20.51 -8.35 5.27
C GLU A 28 -20.94 -9.75 4.80
N ASN A 29 -20.49 -10.18 3.62
CA ASN A 29 -20.76 -11.49 3.03
C ASN A 29 -19.61 -12.48 3.27
N GLY A 30 -18.55 -12.08 3.97
CA GLY A 30 -17.40 -12.92 4.26
C GLY A 30 -16.36 -13.00 3.13
N ASN A 31 -16.49 -12.25 2.04
CA ASN A 31 -15.51 -12.23 0.95
C ASN A 31 -14.28 -11.42 1.33
N LEU A 32 -13.10 -11.87 0.89
CA LEU A 32 -11.87 -11.09 1.04
C LEU A 32 -12.02 -9.76 0.29
N THR A 33 -11.89 -8.68 1.02
CA THR A 33 -11.89 -7.32 0.50
C THR A 33 -10.64 -6.59 0.97
N PHE A 34 -10.31 -5.58 0.20
CA PHE A 34 -9.03 -4.92 0.15
C PHE A 34 -9.30 -3.43 0.04
N LEU A 35 -8.68 -2.64 0.93
CA LEU A 35 -8.78 -1.19 0.80
C LEU A 35 -7.87 -0.74 -0.34
N SER A 36 -8.41 0.09 -1.22
CA SER A 36 -7.60 0.82 -2.18
C SER A 36 -6.58 1.72 -1.48
N PHE A 37 -5.57 2.18 -2.22
CA PHE A 37 -4.57 3.08 -1.68
C PHE A 37 -5.18 4.39 -1.16
N SER A 38 -6.18 4.93 -1.86
CA SER A 38 -6.88 6.16 -1.47
C SER A 38 -7.67 5.98 -0.17
N GLU A 39 -8.41 4.89 -0.02
CA GLU A 39 -9.15 4.55 1.20
C GLU A 39 -8.19 4.32 2.38
N GLY A 40 -7.08 3.62 2.15
CA GLY A 40 -6.02 3.46 3.14
C GLY A 40 -5.43 4.81 3.56
N LYS A 41 -5.16 5.70 2.61
CA LYS A 41 -4.60 7.03 2.87
C LYS A 41 -5.54 7.88 3.73
N GLU A 42 -6.84 7.88 3.45
CA GLU A 42 -7.81 8.63 4.26
C GLU A 42 -7.92 8.07 5.69
N LEU A 43 -7.91 6.74 5.87
CA LEU A 43 -7.93 6.13 7.20
C LEU A 43 -6.68 6.45 8.03
N LEU A 44 -5.53 6.51 7.37
CA LEU A 44 -4.25 6.78 8.02
C LEU A 44 -4.02 8.27 8.26
N ARG A 45 -4.76 9.15 7.59
CA ARG A 45 -4.54 10.61 7.55
C ARG A 45 -4.37 11.26 8.92
N ASP A 46 -5.21 10.88 9.88
CA ASP A 46 -5.20 11.45 11.23
C ASP A 46 -4.24 10.76 12.21
N MET A 47 -3.56 9.69 11.80
CA MET A 47 -2.60 9.00 12.65
C MET A 47 -1.41 9.90 12.95
N THR A 48 -1.06 9.96 14.23
CA THR A 48 0.13 10.66 14.69
C THR A 48 1.34 9.74 14.55
N VAL A 49 2.36 10.22 13.86
CA VAL A 49 3.66 9.59 13.70
C VAL A 49 4.76 10.48 14.29
N ILE A 50 5.94 9.93 14.51
CA ILE A 50 7.11 10.66 15.01
C ILE A 50 8.10 10.82 13.85
N ASP A 51 8.50 12.06 13.59
CA ASP A 51 9.61 12.39 12.72
C ASP A 51 10.91 11.90 13.38
N VAL A 52 11.60 10.94 12.76
CA VAL A 52 12.81 10.33 13.35
C VAL A 52 14.04 11.25 13.34
N ILE A 53 14.01 12.32 12.54
CA ILE A 53 15.10 13.30 12.45
C ILE A 53 14.89 14.38 13.52
N THR A 54 13.67 14.90 13.66
CA THR A 54 13.38 16.02 14.57
C THR A 54 12.81 15.58 15.93
N GLY A 55 12.29 14.36 16.04
CA GLY A 55 11.56 13.86 17.22
C GLY A 55 10.15 14.43 17.36
N GLU A 56 9.68 15.25 16.42
CA GLU A 56 8.38 15.91 16.49
C GLU A 56 7.25 14.96 16.10
N ARG A 57 6.08 15.16 16.72
CA ARG A 57 4.85 14.45 16.35
C ARG A 57 4.19 15.16 15.18
N LYS A 58 3.89 14.43 14.11
CA LYS A 58 3.20 14.93 12.91
C LYS A 58 2.04 14.01 12.57
N LYS A 59 0.98 14.53 11.95
CA LYS A 59 -0.04 13.66 11.35
C LYS A 59 0.44 13.18 9.98
N ILE A 60 0.06 11.96 9.59
CA ILE A 60 0.37 11.45 8.25
C ILE A 60 -0.17 12.39 7.15
N GLY A 61 -1.35 12.97 7.35
CA GLY A 61 -1.94 13.94 6.41
C GLY A 61 -1.12 15.22 6.19
N ASP A 62 -0.22 15.56 7.11
CA ASP A 62 0.64 16.75 7.00
C ASP A 62 1.97 16.44 6.30
N ILE A 63 2.23 15.17 5.99
CA ILE A 63 3.44 14.71 5.32
C ILE A 63 3.15 14.68 3.81
N GLN A 64 3.89 15.48 3.03
CA GLN A 64 3.91 15.31 1.58
C GLN A 64 4.63 13.99 1.26
N ILE A 65 3.85 13.00 0.80
CA ILE A 65 4.32 11.73 0.23
C ILE A 65 4.39 11.91 -1.29
#